data_AF-A0A938AWY6-F1
#
_entry.id   AF-A0A938AWY6-F1
#
_cell.length_a   1.000
_cell.length_b   1.000
_cell.length_c   1.000
_cell.angle_alpha   90.00
_cell.angle_beta   90.00
_cell.angle_gamma   90.00
#
_symmetry.space_group_name_H-M   'P 1'
#
loop_
_entity.id
_entity.type
_entity.pdbx_description
1 polymer ?
#
loop_
_entity_poly.entity_id
_entity_poly.type
_entity_poly.pdbx_seq_one_letter_code
_entity_poly.pdbx_strand_id
1 'polypeptide(L)'
;MRLSVSDFSPQARQSVLSSRLLAPLREEFGSVACVFDSQRTSGRGYYLDLCFHIHAMAPSGRWLELADGGSVDWTQKLLSNSKERLVISGIASERVCTEFSSEDG
;
A
#
# COMPACT_ATOMS: atom_id res chain seq x y z
N MET A 1 -13.28 0.91 1.33
CA MET A 1 -11.96 0.61 0.71
C MET A 1 -11.18 -0.33 1.61
N ARG A 2 -10.11 -0.96 1.11
CA ARG A 2 -9.24 -1.83 1.90
C ARG A 2 -7.78 -1.49 1.66
N LEU A 3 -7.04 -1.25 2.74
CA LEU A 3 -5.59 -1.15 2.76
C LEU A 3 -5.02 -2.49 3.25
N SER A 4 -4.20 -3.15 2.43
CA SER A 4 -3.44 -4.34 2.85
C SER A 4 -1.97 -3.98 2.96
N VAL A 5 -1.35 -4.25 4.10
CA VAL A 5 0.08 -4.01 4.35
C VAL A 5 0.83 -5.34 4.43
N SER A 6 1.95 -5.43 3.73
CA SER A 6 2.85 -6.59 3.76
C SER A 6 4.22 -6.16 4.27
N ASP A 7 4.74 -6.91 5.24
CA ASP A 7 6.08 -6.74 5.79
C ASP A 7 6.95 -7.90 5.33
N PHE A 8 7.93 -7.62 4.48
CA PHE A 8 8.92 -8.59 4.00
C PHE A 8 10.18 -8.62 4.86
N SER A 9 10.26 -7.79 5.91
CA SER A 9 11.38 -7.85 6.84
C SER A 9 11.39 -9.19 7.58
N PRO A 10 12.58 -9.72 7.92
CA PRO A 10 12.70 -10.91 8.74
C PRO A 10 12.33 -10.63 10.21
N GLN A 11 12.18 -9.37 10.63
CA GLN A 11 11.83 -9.01 11.99
C GLN A 11 10.32 -9.01 12.21
N ALA A 12 9.88 -9.50 13.37
CA ALA A 12 8.48 -9.41 13.76
C ALA A 12 8.12 -7.97 14.18
N ARG A 13 7.61 -7.17 13.25
CA ARG A 13 7.20 -5.76 13.50
C ARG A 13 5.69 -5.54 13.60
N GLN A 14 4.89 -6.60 13.56
CA GLN A 14 3.42 -6.50 13.52
C GLN A 14 2.81 -5.64 14.62
N SER A 15 3.29 -5.74 15.87
CA SER A 15 2.77 -4.93 16.98
C SER A 15 3.02 -3.44 16.78
N VAL A 16 4.21 -3.08 16.30
CA VAL A 16 4.58 -1.69 15.99
C VAL A 16 3.77 -1.19 14.79
N LEU A 17 3.67 -1.96 13.71
CA LEU A 17 2.87 -1.59 12.55
C LEU A 17 1.37 -1.46 12.90
N SER A 18 0.85 -2.32 13.76
CA SER A 18 -0.54 -2.25 14.22
C SER A 18 -0.80 -0.93 14.96
N SER A 19 0.06 -0.59 15.91
CA SER A 19 -0.11 0.58 16.78
C SER A 19 0.27 1.91 16.13
N ARG A 20 1.29 1.92 15.27
CA ARG A 20 1.85 3.15 14.68
C ARG A 20 1.41 3.42 13.25
N LEU A 21 0.89 2.43 12.54
CA LEU A 21 0.43 2.58 11.16
C LEU A 21 -1.07 2.29 11.03
N LEU A 22 -1.50 1.06 11.35
CA LEU A 22 -2.89 0.67 11.06
C LEU A 22 -3.91 1.34 11.98
N ALA A 23 -3.63 1.48 13.27
CA ALA A 23 -4.56 2.12 14.21
C ALA A 23 -4.82 3.60 13.88
N PRO A 24 -3.79 4.46 13.66
CA PRO A 24 -4.02 5.84 13.23
C PRO A 24 -4.79 5.94 11.91
N LEU A 25 -4.47 5.09 10.92
CA LEU A 25 -5.18 5.10 9.64
C LEU A 25 -6.65 4.69 9.78
N ARG A 26 -7.00 3.78 10.70
CA ARG A 26 -8.40 3.43 10.95
C ARG A 26 -9.15 4.55 11.68
N GLU A 27 -8.47 5.28 12.56
CA GLU A 27 -9.04 6.43 13.27
C GLU A 27 -9.31 7.59 12.30
N GLU A 28 -8.34 7.89 11.43
CA GLU A 28 -8.45 8.95 10.42
C GLU A 28 -9.42 8.57 9.29
N PHE A 29 -9.39 7.32 8.83
CA PHE A 29 -10.20 6.82 7.73
C PHE A 29 -11.14 5.70 8.18
N GLY A 30 -12.22 6.08 8.88
CA GLY A 30 -13.16 5.13 9.49
C GLY A 30 -13.84 4.13 8.54
N SER A 31 -13.81 4.35 7.22
CA SER A 31 -14.37 3.46 6.19
C SER A 31 -13.33 2.57 5.49
N VAL A 32 -12.05 2.67 5.87
CA VAL A 32 -10.96 1.89 5.29
C VAL A 32 -10.66 0.67 6.16
N ALA A 33 -10.86 -0.51 5.60
CA ALA A 33 -10.41 -1.75 6.24
C ALA A 33 -8.89 -1.87 6.12
N CYS A 34 -8.17 -1.59 7.20
CA CYS A 34 -6.71 -1.77 7.27
C CYS A 34 -6.38 -3.19 7.76
N VAL A 35 -5.62 -3.97 6.99
CA VAL A 35 -5.28 -5.38 7.30
C VAL A 35 -3.82 -5.69 6.98
N PHE A 36 -3.29 -6.75 7.58
CA PHE A 36 -2.04 -7.35 7.13
C PHE A 36 -2.29 -8.40 6.06
N ASP A 37 -1.43 -8.43 5.05
CA ASP A 37 -1.32 -9.53 4.10
C ASP A 37 0.04 -10.21 4.28
N SER A 38 0.03 -11.27 5.09
CA SER A 38 1.22 -12.07 5.39
C SER A 38 1.54 -13.11 4.31
N GLN A 39 0.62 -13.36 3.39
CA GLN A 39 0.76 -14.39 2.35
C GLN A 39 1.28 -13.81 1.03
N ARG A 40 1.38 -12.48 0.92
CA ARG A 40 1.95 -11.82 -0.25
C ARG A 40 3.38 -12.29 -0.55
N THR A 41 3.56 -12.73 -1.78
CA THR A 41 4.87 -13.07 -2.37
C THR A 41 5.30 -12.05 -3.42
N SER A 42 4.36 -11.38 -4.09
CA SER A 42 4.63 -10.33 -5.08
C SER A 42 5.31 -9.11 -4.45
N GLY A 43 6.28 -8.53 -5.15
CA GLY A 43 7.03 -7.37 -4.68
C GLY A 43 8.23 -7.70 -3.77
N ARG A 44 8.44 -8.97 -3.40
CA ARG A 44 9.68 -9.42 -2.74
C ARG A 44 10.88 -9.21 -3.67
N GLY A 45 11.97 -8.66 -3.13
CA GLY A 45 13.16 -8.30 -3.90
C GLY A 45 13.06 -6.97 -4.66
N TYR A 46 11.85 -6.42 -4.81
CA TYR A 46 11.63 -5.07 -5.34
C TYR A 46 11.52 -4.04 -4.21
N TYR A 47 10.58 -4.26 -3.29
CA TYR A 47 10.46 -3.44 -2.08
C TYR A 47 11.51 -3.84 -1.05
N LEU A 48 12.03 -2.84 -0.33
CA LEU A 48 13.05 -3.05 0.70
C LEU A 48 12.48 -3.89 1.86
N ASP A 49 11.37 -3.46 2.46
CA ASP A 49 10.72 -4.22 3.52
C ASP A 49 9.19 -4.09 3.54
N LEU A 50 8.64 -2.89 3.70
CA LEU A 50 7.22 -2.64 3.89
C LEU A 50 6.59 -2.16 2.58
N CYS A 51 5.51 -2.80 2.17
CA CYS A 51 4.71 -2.38 1.03
C CYS A 51 3.22 -2.53 1.30
N PHE A 52 2.41 -1.94 0.43
CA PHE A 52 0.96 -1.94 0.59
C PHE A 52 0.23 -2.02 -0.75
N HIS A 53 -1.03 -2.39 -0.69
CA HIS A 53 -2.01 -2.22 -1.75
C HIS A 53 -3.26 -1.55 -1.20
N ILE A 54 -3.85 -0.67 -1.99
CA ILE A 54 -5.15 -0.07 -1.75
C ILE A 54 -6.12 -0.61 -2.78
N HIS A 55 -7.17 -1.25 -2.28
CA HIS A 55 -8.26 -1.77 -3.07
C HIS A 55 -9.56 -1.00 -2.81
N ALA A 56 -10.36 -0.83 -3.85
CA ALA A 56 -11.72 -0.34 -3.75
C ALA A 56 -12.68 -1.34 -4.39
N MET A 57 -13.92 -1.34 -3.92
CA MET A 57 -15.00 -2.07 -4.57
C MET A 57 -15.60 -1.14 -5.63
N ALA A 58 -15.57 -1.55 -6.89
CA ALA A 58 -16.20 -0.84 -7.99
C ALA A 58 -17.73 -0.93 -7.87
N PRO A 59 -18.49 -0.04 -8.55
CA PRO A 59 -19.95 -0.14 -8.64
C PRO A 59 -20.44 -1.49 -9.17
N SER A 60 -19.64 -2.15 -10.02
CA SER A 60 -19.87 -3.51 -10.52
C SER A 60 -19.78 -4.61 -9.44
N GLY A 61 -19.38 -4.28 -8.20
CA GLY A 61 -19.18 -5.22 -7.09
C GLY A 61 -17.81 -5.90 -7.10
N ARG A 62 -16.95 -5.63 -8.09
CA ARG A 62 -15.60 -6.20 -8.19
C ARG A 62 -14.60 -5.42 -7.33
N TRP A 63 -13.73 -6.14 -6.62
CA TRP A 63 -12.56 -5.53 -5.98
C TRP A 63 -11.49 -5.20 -7.01
N LEU A 64 -11.02 -3.96 -7.00
CA LEU A 64 -9.98 -3.45 -7.87
C LEU A 64 -8.82 -2.93 -7.03
N GLU A 65 -7.60 -3.31 -7.41
CA GLU A 65 -6.40 -2.65 -6.94
C GLU A 65 -6.28 -1.30 -7.66
N LEU A 66 -6.28 -0.22 -6.87
CA LEU A 66 -6.20 1.15 -7.37
C LEU A 66 -4.82 1.75 -7.17
N ALA A 67 -4.16 1.43 -6.07
CA ALA A 67 -2.85 1.98 -5.76
C ALA A 67 -1.99 0.94 -5.03
N ASP A 68 -0.69 1.10 -5.16
CA ASP A 68 0.31 0.36 -4.41
C ASP A 68 1.47 1.27 -4.04
N GLY A 69 2.39 0.73 -3.25
CA GLY A 69 3.58 1.46 -2.86
C GLY A 69 4.35 0.74 -1.78
N GLY A 70 5.48 1.31 -1.42
CA GLY A 70 6.35 0.74 -0.40
C GLY A 70 7.70 1.40 -0.32
N SER A 71 8.47 0.98 0.67
CA SER A 71 9.86 1.39 0.86
C SER A 71 10.76 0.84 -0.24
N VAL A 72 11.70 1.64 -0.72
CA VAL A 72 12.75 1.24 -1.67
C VAL A 72 14.09 1.88 -1.30
N ASP A 73 15.19 1.34 -1.82
CA ASP A 73 16.56 1.79 -1.53
C ASP A 73 17.18 2.65 -2.64
N TRP A 74 16.38 3.15 -3.57
CA TRP A 74 16.88 3.80 -4.79
C TRP A 74 17.71 5.04 -4.50
N THR A 75 17.27 5.90 -3.59
CA THR A 75 18.03 7.11 -3.21
C THR A 75 19.31 6.76 -2.45
N GLN A 76 19.31 5.69 -1.64
CA GLN A 76 20.53 5.21 -0.98
C GLN A 76 21.58 4.80 -2.01
N LYS A 77 21.16 4.07 -3.05
CA LYS A 77 22.03 3.62 -4.14
C LYS A 77 22.48 4.77 -5.03
N LEU A 78 21.54 5.62 -5.45
CA LEU A 78 21.80 6.73 -6.37
C LEU A 78 22.75 7.77 -5.78
N LEU A 79 22.62 8.06 -4.47
CA LEU A 79 23.42 9.07 -3.79
C LEU A 79 24.58 8.50 -2.97
N SER A 80 24.79 7.18 -2.99
CA SER A 80 25.77 6.48 -2.14
C SER A 80 25.66 6.83 -0.64
N ASN A 81 24.44 7.04 -0.14
CA ASN A 81 24.20 7.46 1.24
C ASN A 81 23.21 6.51 1.93
N SER A 82 23.71 5.67 2.84
CA SER A 82 22.91 4.68 3.59
C SER A 82 21.86 5.29 4.54
N LYS A 83 21.90 6.61 4.76
CA LYS A 83 20.92 7.34 5.57
C LYS A 83 19.66 7.71 4.79
N GLU A 84 19.70 7.68 3.46
CA GLU A 84 18.53 8.02 2.64
C GLU A 84 17.37 7.06 2.88
N ARG A 85 16.14 7.56 2.83
CA ARG A 85 14.92 6.75 2.95
C ARG A 85 13.96 7.19 1.86
N LEU A 86 13.37 6.24 1.15
CA LEU A 86 12.41 6.52 0.10
C LEU A 86 11.21 5.57 0.24
N VAL A 87 10.02 6.16 0.18
CA VAL A 87 8.77 5.45 -0.03
C VAL A 87 8.20 5.96 -1.34
N ILE A 88 7.78 5.03 -2.20
CA ILE A 88 7.11 5.33 -3.46
C ILE A 88 5.65 4.88 -3.40
N SER A 89 4.81 5.47 -4.24
CA SER A 89 3.45 4.99 -4.50
C SER A 89 3.05 5.31 -5.92
N GLY A 90 2.16 4.48 -6.48
CA GLY A 90 1.51 4.71 -7.76
C GLY A 90 0.00 4.49 -7.63
N ILE A 91 -0.75 5.17 -8.50
CA ILE A 91 -2.20 5.00 -8.63
C ILE A 91 -2.54 4.72 -10.09
N ALA A 92 -3.39 3.73 -10.34
CA ALA A 92 -3.89 3.39 -11.67
C ALA A 92 -5.02 4.35 -12.06
N SER A 93 -4.66 5.55 -12.51
CA SER A 93 -5.58 6.62 -12.91
C SER A 93 -6.65 6.16 -13.89
N GLU A 94 -6.28 5.33 -14.87
CA GLU A 94 -7.17 4.80 -15.89
C GLU A 94 -8.25 3.92 -15.25
N ARG A 95 -7.89 3.06 -14.29
CA ARG A 95 -8.87 2.24 -13.57
C ARG A 95 -9.81 3.10 -12.73
N VAL A 96 -9.28 4.15 -12.10
CA VAL A 96 -10.11 5.11 -11.34
C VAL A 96 -11.13 5.77 -12.26
N CYS A 97 -10.69 6.31 -13.39
CA CYS A 97 -11.59 6.95 -14.35
C CYS A 97 -12.59 5.95 -14.95
N THR A 98 -12.15 4.79 -15.42
CA THR A 98 -13.05 3.84 -16.09
C THR A 98 -14.07 3.22 -15.15
N GLU A 99 -13.71 2.96 -13.88
CA GLU A 99 -14.56 2.17 -12.98
C GLU A 99 -15.32 3.04 -11.97
N PHE A 100 -14.97 4.33 -11.85
CA PHE A 100 -15.59 5.27 -10.91
C PHE A 100 -15.95 6.63 -11.53
N SER A 101 -15.89 6.79 -12.87
CA SER A 101 -16.53 7.96 -13.48
C SER A 101 -18.04 7.87 -13.28
N SER A 102 -18.62 8.99 -12.88
CA SER A 102 -20.07 9.16 -12.93
C SER A 102 -20.48 9.23 -14.39
N GLU A 103 -20.88 8.11 -15.00
CA GLU A 103 -21.77 8.16 -16.16
C GLU A 103 -23.19 8.44 -15.66
N ASP A 104 -23.42 9.68 -15.21
CA ASP A 104 -24.75 10.28 -15.26
C ASP A 104 -24.75 11.18 -16.50
N GLY A 105 -25.34 10.66 -17.58
CA GLY A 105 -25.51 11.32 -18.88
C GLY A 105 -26.04 10.37 -19.93
#